data_AF-A0A0P1B112-F1
#
_entry.id   AF-A0A0P1B112-F1
#
_cell.length_a   1.000
_cell.length_b   1.000
_cell.length_c   1.000
_cell.angle_alpha   90.00
_cell.angle_beta   90.00
_cell.angle_gamma   90.00
#
_symmetry.space_group_name_H-M   'P 1'
#
loop_
_entity.id
_entity.type
_entity.pdbx_description
1 polymer ?
#
loop_
_entity_poly.entity_id
_entity_poly.type
_entity_poly.pdbx_seq_one_letter_code
_entity_poly.pdbx_strand_id
1 'polypeptide(L)'
;MDSSSPSELQLGALYGRYRHWRSLPAHSVDCSLVDQSRGSLCALVVQFEALAREDFRVGFAPALEVSTESGDVTSTERRNRPQIYWKYEVAVGTSGNTEVVWRKSASGRNKEVDLARVFTGRTCSAQEFVPYWVVVDVQNGLLSSGVGTQLGHDVLSTVQDQDFVFVTEVGFTSWDQSVLIRGIQLYGVYEGQTEALAAANVAAFPPPRLIVRADPLGKRDMLTPEQHQQYEAEYAAAKRRADRFGTPFAPPDIKKFVDSRDVRKFQRTGAIVSGFSTGIDLTSQEEKTKREQRMKRFDTPEFAVEYTSESARALELGLTQEEWAQRQYDQEKLRARAQKFGLSVEEDHSRMAITDLEPANAKIRRERCDVKASALEGQAVVFRTDALHMYSLDSHFQQVRTTDVMEYFVEFAPAYVEWLNDSSCTIVFHDNFNAARALVALSQKLPPQTLKQMKNELAVDAPVAGIDVDMVDTEKFVRGAAMKDSGKIDVPDVDFNRSQWHLGNRINSRTQHADKSWRVLLRKATDDDFPPEKIPKQGMYHARGSLRLNSRHRNDREYGTGSRRSGSDTRAHPYGKFNEDRRREDTSGRQRGKKKGNRDSGKPSNRIRVNSDGSINIMRSEVAGER
;
A
#
# COMPACT_ATOMS: atom_id res chain seq x y z
N MET A 1 -1.47 38.11 28.62
CA MET A 1 -1.74 36.85 27.91
C MET A 1 -2.07 37.21 26.47
N ASP A 2 -1.03 37.44 25.66
CA ASP A 2 -1.19 37.68 24.22
C ASP A 2 -0.95 36.36 23.50
N SER A 3 -2.06 35.69 23.15
CA SER A 3 -2.07 34.50 22.30
C SER A 3 -1.77 34.93 20.86
N SER A 4 -0.51 35.24 20.55
CA SER A 4 -0.06 35.22 19.16
C SER A 4 -0.31 33.81 18.61
N SER A 5 -1.05 33.71 17.51
CA SER A 5 -1.35 32.44 16.86
C SER A 5 -0.04 31.67 16.64
N PRO A 6 0.07 30.39 17.08
CA PRO A 6 1.31 29.64 16.95
C PRO A 6 1.66 29.58 15.47
N SER A 7 2.81 30.14 15.11
CA SER A 7 3.31 30.14 13.72
C SER A 7 3.28 28.73 13.15
N GLU A 8 2.31 28.47 12.28
CA GLU A 8 2.15 27.19 11.60
C GLU A 8 3.10 27.16 10.39
N LEU A 9 3.88 26.10 10.30
CA LEU A 9 4.83 25.85 9.23
C LEU A 9 4.28 24.76 8.33
N GLN A 10 3.87 25.16 7.12
CA GLN A 10 3.42 24.24 6.09
C GLN A 10 4.60 23.85 5.18
N LEU A 11 4.91 22.56 5.15
CA LEU A 11 5.92 21.97 4.27
C LEU A 11 5.20 21.19 3.16
N GLY A 12 5.47 21.52 1.89
CA GLY A 12 5.06 20.68 0.75
C GLY A 12 5.98 19.46 0.61
N ALA A 13 5.86 18.69 -0.48
CA ALA A 13 6.83 17.65 -0.80
C ALA A 13 8.21 18.28 -1.14
N LEU A 14 9.13 18.25 -0.18
CA LEU A 14 10.43 18.90 -0.29
C LEU A 14 11.55 17.97 -0.77
N TYR A 15 11.31 16.67 -0.88
CA TYR A 15 12.30 15.66 -1.28
C TYR A 15 13.60 15.79 -0.46
N GLY A 16 13.45 16.03 0.84
CA GLY A 16 14.57 16.19 1.78
C GLY A 16 15.32 17.52 1.69
N ARG A 17 14.77 18.53 1.01
CA ARG A 17 15.34 19.90 1.04
C ARG A 17 14.88 20.62 2.31
N TYR A 18 15.82 20.99 3.15
CA TYR A 18 15.53 21.78 4.35
C TYR A 18 15.14 23.20 3.99
N ARG A 19 14.10 23.70 4.66
CA ARG A 19 13.66 25.10 4.60
C ARG A 19 13.51 25.63 6.02
N HIS A 20 13.56 26.96 6.14
CA HIS A 20 13.28 27.66 7.40
C HIS A 20 14.16 27.20 8.58
N TRP A 21 15.48 27.11 8.35
CA TRP A 21 16.45 26.90 9.43
C TRP A 21 16.24 27.93 10.53
N ARG A 22 16.12 27.46 11.76
CA ARG A 22 16.00 28.26 12.98
C ARG A 22 17.28 28.11 13.78
N SER A 23 17.91 29.24 14.08
CA SER A 23 19.01 29.29 15.03
C SER A 23 18.44 29.45 16.44
N LEU A 24 19.19 28.97 17.44
CA LEU A 24 18.92 29.31 18.83
C LEU A 24 18.75 30.82 18.99
N PRO A 25 17.71 31.31 19.71
CA PRO A 25 17.62 32.72 20.00
C PRO A 25 18.89 33.15 20.73
N ALA A 26 19.59 34.15 20.20
CA ALA A 26 20.65 34.79 20.95
C ALA A 26 20.00 35.30 22.24
N HIS A 27 20.48 34.84 23.41
CA HIS A 27 20.01 35.37 24.68
C HIS A 27 20.07 36.90 24.61
N SER A 28 18.91 37.55 24.65
CA SER A 28 18.82 39.00 24.65
C SER A 28 19.60 39.50 25.87
N VAL A 29 20.73 40.13 25.59
CA VAL A 29 21.60 40.76 26.57
C VAL A 29 20.88 42.02 27.06
N ASP A 30 19.96 41.85 28.01
CA ASP A 30 19.37 42.93 28.81
C ASP A 30 19.45 42.54 30.30
N CYS A 31 20.67 42.28 30.77
CA CYS A 31 21.00 42.37 32.18
C CYS A 31 22.30 43.14 32.33
N SER A 32 22.15 44.41 32.68
CA SER A 32 23.20 45.24 33.23
C SER A 32 23.77 44.60 34.50
N LEU A 33 25.11 44.48 34.54
CA LEU A 33 25.94 44.34 35.73
C LEU A 33 25.65 43.11 36.61
N VAL A 34 26.40 42.03 36.36
CA VAL A 34 27.34 41.38 37.29
C VAL A 34 27.83 40.09 36.61
N ASP A 35 29.15 39.89 36.61
CA ASP A 35 29.87 38.71 36.13
C ASP A 35 29.16 37.37 36.44
N GLN A 36 28.50 36.79 35.44
CA GLN A 36 28.17 35.37 35.43
C GLN A 36 28.74 34.76 34.15
N SER A 37 29.69 33.86 34.36
CA SER A 37 30.24 32.93 33.38
C SER A 37 29.17 32.46 32.40
N ARG A 38 29.38 32.73 31.10
CA ARG A 38 28.58 32.14 30.03
C ARG A 38 28.69 30.62 30.13
N GLY A 39 27.67 29.94 30.65
CA GLY A 39 27.64 28.49 30.70
C GLY A 39 27.74 27.90 29.30
N SER A 40 28.48 26.80 29.15
CA SER A 40 28.58 26.10 27.87
C SER A 40 27.21 25.49 27.48
N LEU A 41 26.87 25.47 26.19
CA LEU A 41 25.65 24.82 25.72
C LEU A 41 25.78 23.31 25.97
N CYS A 42 24.89 22.77 26.79
CA CYS A 42 24.89 21.36 27.18
C CYS A 42 23.99 20.52 26.28
N ALA A 43 22.78 21.01 25.98
CA ALA A 43 21.82 20.30 25.14
C ALA A 43 20.98 21.25 24.28
N LEU A 44 20.52 20.76 23.14
CA LEU A 44 19.57 21.43 22.26
C LEU A 44 18.25 20.67 22.30
N VAL A 45 17.17 21.35 22.67
CA VAL A 45 15.83 20.75 22.80
C VAL A 45 14.89 21.37 21.78
N VAL A 46 14.17 20.50 21.07
CA VAL A 46 13.15 20.87 20.10
C VAL A 46 11.84 20.19 20.48
N GLN A 47 10.78 20.97 20.68
CA GLN A 47 9.43 20.45 20.91
C GLN A 47 8.49 21.05 19.86
N PHE A 48 7.62 20.25 19.29
CA PHE A 48 6.68 20.70 18.26
C PHE A 48 5.53 19.72 18.14
N GLU A 49 4.47 20.14 17.46
CA GLU A 49 3.40 19.25 17.03
C GLU A 49 3.42 19.12 15.51
N ALA A 50 3.26 17.91 14.99
CA ALA A 50 3.19 17.68 13.56
C ALA A 50 1.98 16.83 13.16
N LEU A 51 1.36 17.22 12.05
CA LEU A 51 0.36 16.46 11.32
C LEU A 51 1.02 16.03 10.01
N ALA A 52 1.28 14.73 9.90
CA ALA A 52 2.04 14.10 8.83
C ALA A 52 1.44 12.72 8.51
N ARG A 53 1.27 12.39 7.23
CA ARG A 53 0.75 11.07 6.84
C ARG A 53 1.81 9.97 6.96
N GLU A 54 2.94 10.22 6.32
CA GLU A 54 4.04 9.27 6.20
C GLU A 54 5.22 9.76 6.99
N ASP A 55 6.04 10.65 6.40
CA ASP A 55 7.30 11.06 6.96
C ASP A 55 7.38 12.57 7.20
N PHE A 56 8.05 12.92 8.28
CA PHE A 56 8.61 14.25 8.48
C PHE A 56 10.02 14.10 9.04
N ARG A 57 10.84 15.14 8.87
CA ARG A 57 12.24 15.09 9.28
C ARG A 57 12.67 16.35 9.98
N VAL A 58 13.49 16.18 11.01
CA VAL A 58 14.15 17.26 11.74
C VAL A 58 15.64 17.13 11.48
N GLY A 59 16.24 18.20 10.98
CA GLY A 59 17.65 18.27 10.65
C GLY A 59 18.38 19.22 11.59
N PHE A 60 19.62 18.87 11.90
CA PHE A 60 20.48 19.65 12.77
C PHE A 60 21.75 20.03 12.02
N ALA A 61 22.16 21.28 12.10
CA ALA A 61 23.36 21.79 11.45
C ALA A 61 24.22 22.64 12.41
N PRO A 62 25.55 22.69 12.19
CA PRO A 62 26.42 23.63 12.88
C PRO A 62 26.03 25.06 12.50
N ALA A 63 26.31 26.02 13.40
CA ALA A 63 26.18 27.43 13.09
C ALA A 63 26.99 27.76 11.83
N LEU A 64 26.42 28.57 10.95
CA LEU A 64 27.19 29.09 9.84
C LEU A 64 28.23 30.08 10.36
N GLU A 65 29.51 29.70 10.33
CA GLU A 65 30.61 30.64 10.52
C GLU A 65 30.58 31.62 9.35
N VAL A 66 30.03 32.81 9.59
CA VAL A 66 30.19 33.94 8.67
C VAL A 66 31.66 34.32 8.75
N SER A 67 32.47 33.82 7.82
CA SER A 67 33.86 34.23 7.68
C SER A 67 33.88 35.75 7.46
N THR A 68 34.24 36.49 8.51
CA THR A 68 34.44 37.93 8.52
C THR A 68 35.74 38.29 7.79
N GLU A 69 35.88 37.87 6.53
CA GLU A 69 36.91 38.41 5.67
C GLU A 69 36.36 39.73 5.09
N SER A 70 36.71 40.81 5.79
CA SER A 70 36.57 42.18 5.32
C SER A 70 37.41 42.38 4.04
N GLY A 71 36.78 42.13 2.89
CA GLY A 71 37.28 42.48 1.57
C GLY A 71 36.31 43.45 0.90
N ASP A 72 36.77 44.68 0.74
CA ASP A 72 36.07 45.79 0.10
C ASP A 72 35.77 45.51 -1.39
N VAL A 73 34.84 46.29 -1.95
CA VAL A 73 34.61 46.57 -3.39
C VAL A 73 33.57 45.72 -4.16
N THR A 74 32.38 46.33 -4.25
CA THR A 74 31.47 46.44 -5.41
C THR A 74 31.49 45.34 -6.49
N SER A 75 30.53 44.43 -6.45
CA SER A 75 29.94 43.85 -7.67
C SER A 75 28.52 43.34 -7.42
N THR A 76 27.63 43.67 -8.34
CA THR A 76 26.23 43.25 -8.40
C THR A 76 26.11 41.79 -8.83
N GLU A 77 26.63 40.87 -8.03
CA GLU A 77 26.38 39.44 -8.17
C GLU A 77 25.36 39.00 -7.12
N ARG A 78 24.33 38.27 -7.57
CA ARG A 78 23.28 37.71 -6.72
C ARG A 78 23.94 36.95 -5.57
N ARG A 79 23.87 37.51 -4.34
CA ARG A 79 24.34 36.88 -3.10
C ARG A 79 23.81 35.44 -3.05
N ASN A 80 24.65 34.46 -3.39
CA ASN A 80 24.40 33.06 -3.09
C ASN A 80 24.30 32.97 -1.57
N ARG A 81 23.08 32.80 -1.04
CA ARG A 81 22.92 32.54 0.38
C ARG A 81 23.75 31.30 0.73
N PRO A 82 24.58 31.36 1.77
CA PRO A 82 25.34 30.20 2.21
C PRO A 82 24.38 29.04 2.47
N GLN A 83 24.63 27.91 1.82
CA GLN A 83 23.76 26.75 1.87
C GLN A 83 24.07 25.97 3.15
N ILE A 84 23.17 26.04 4.12
CA ILE A 84 23.25 25.24 5.35
C ILE A 84 22.98 23.78 4.99
N TYR A 85 23.91 22.90 5.34
CA TYR A 85 23.79 21.45 5.19
C TYR A 85 23.57 20.82 6.55
N TRP A 86 22.55 19.97 6.66
CA TRP A 86 22.32 19.18 7.86
C TRP A 86 23.51 18.23 8.10
N LYS A 87 23.87 18.04 9.37
CA LYS A 87 24.82 17.03 9.86
C LYS A 87 24.13 15.82 10.46
N TYR A 88 23.05 16.06 11.19
CA TYR A 88 22.18 15.00 11.71
C TYR A 88 20.75 15.19 11.22
N GLU A 89 20.05 14.09 10.98
CA GLU A 89 18.64 14.06 10.59
C GLU A 89 17.96 12.96 11.41
N VAL A 90 16.83 13.29 12.05
CA VAL A 90 15.87 12.30 12.52
C VAL A 90 14.69 12.30 11.55
N ALA A 91 14.43 11.17 10.94
CA ALA A 91 13.30 10.94 10.07
C ALA A 91 12.28 10.06 10.79
N VAL A 92 11.10 10.60 11.06
CA VAL A 92 10.01 9.91 11.76
C VAL A 92 8.97 9.48 10.74
N GLY A 93 8.49 8.24 10.85
CA GLY A 93 7.48 7.69 9.95
C GLY A 93 8.01 7.28 8.58
N THR A 94 9.29 6.97 8.48
CA THR A 94 9.86 6.34 7.27
C THR A 94 9.27 4.93 7.06
N SER A 95 9.45 4.39 5.84
CA SER A 95 8.90 3.08 5.45
C SER A 95 7.39 2.97 5.67
N GLY A 96 6.62 3.97 5.23
CA GLY A 96 5.16 3.94 5.30
C GLY A 96 4.64 4.17 6.71
N ASN A 97 5.26 5.10 7.45
CA ASN A 97 4.91 5.44 8.82
C ASN A 97 5.14 4.30 9.81
N THR A 98 6.29 3.61 9.72
CA THR A 98 6.59 2.45 10.58
C THR A 98 7.95 2.50 11.27
N GLU A 99 8.84 3.37 10.79
CA GLU A 99 10.23 3.42 11.25
C GLU A 99 10.67 4.84 11.60
N VAL A 100 11.52 4.92 12.63
CA VAL A 100 12.27 6.10 13.02
C VAL A 100 13.74 5.86 12.70
N VAL A 101 14.36 6.78 11.98
CA VAL A 101 15.75 6.65 11.54
C VAL A 101 16.53 7.90 11.91
N TRP A 102 17.64 7.70 12.63
CA TRP A 102 18.68 8.71 12.82
C TRP A 102 19.74 8.55 11.75
N ARG A 103 20.10 9.64 11.09
CA ARG A 103 21.13 9.70 10.05
C ARG A 103 22.17 10.75 10.35
N LYS A 104 23.41 10.47 9.95
CA LYS A 104 24.54 11.39 9.92
C LYS A 104 24.99 11.62 8.49
N SER A 105 25.25 12.88 8.13
CA SER A 105 25.93 13.21 6.88
C SER A 105 27.42 12.87 7.03
N ALA A 106 27.96 11.96 6.23
CA ALA A 106 29.38 11.64 6.22
C ALA A 106 30.15 12.54 5.25
N SER A 107 31.46 12.70 5.49
CA SER A 107 32.36 13.47 4.63
C SER A 107 32.50 12.82 3.24
N GLY A 108 31.85 13.43 2.25
CA GLY A 108 31.84 13.01 0.85
C GLY A 108 30.54 13.46 0.18
N ARG A 109 30.55 13.75 -1.13
CA ARG A 109 29.31 14.10 -1.85
C ARG A 109 28.34 12.91 -1.73
N ASN A 110 27.26 13.08 -0.97
CA ASN A 110 26.11 12.17 -0.85
C ASN A 110 26.34 10.84 -0.09
N LYS A 111 27.23 10.78 0.90
CA LYS A 111 27.27 9.63 1.84
C LYS A 111 26.46 9.93 3.09
N GLU A 112 25.39 9.19 3.29
CA GLU A 112 24.55 9.21 4.49
C GLU A 112 24.78 7.90 5.25
N VAL A 113 24.88 7.98 6.58
CA VAL A 113 25.05 6.82 7.45
C VAL A 113 23.86 6.77 8.41
N ASP A 114 23.13 5.66 8.41
CA ASP A 114 22.08 5.42 9.40
C ASP A 114 22.77 5.09 10.74
N LEU A 115 22.58 5.94 11.76
CA LEU A 115 23.08 5.73 13.12
C LEU A 115 22.19 4.78 13.91
N ALA A 116 20.87 4.91 13.72
CA ALA A 116 19.88 4.02 14.32
C ALA A 116 18.67 3.90 13.39
N ARG A 117 18.07 2.71 13.34
CA ARG A 117 16.79 2.43 12.68
C ARG A 117 15.95 1.59 13.61
N VAL A 118 14.83 2.14 14.05
CA VAL A 118 13.93 1.50 15.01
C VAL A 118 12.56 1.32 14.36
N PHE A 119 12.01 0.11 14.43
CA PHE A 119 10.64 -0.16 14.04
C PHE A 119 9.71 0.15 15.20
N THR A 120 8.89 1.19 15.04
CA THR A 120 8.06 1.74 16.12
C THR A 120 6.57 1.53 15.86
N GLY A 121 6.19 1.11 14.66
CA GLY A 121 4.81 1.16 14.22
C GLY A 121 4.39 2.57 13.79
N ARG A 122 3.08 2.88 13.82
CA ARG A 122 2.54 4.19 13.44
C ARG A 122 3.02 5.25 14.41
N THR A 123 3.81 6.19 13.91
CA THR A 123 4.30 7.33 14.68
C THR A 123 3.68 8.65 14.24
N CYS A 124 3.23 8.75 12.99
CA CYS A 124 2.65 9.95 12.40
C CYS A 124 1.11 9.83 12.25
N SER A 125 0.40 10.96 12.30
CA SER A 125 -1.05 11.03 12.06
C SER A 125 -1.39 12.03 10.97
N ALA A 126 -2.28 11.61 10.06
CA ALA A 126 -2.86 12.49 9.05
C ALA A 126 -4.10 13.25 9.55
N GLN A 127 -4.65 12.89 10.71
CA GLN A 127 -5.92 13.42 11.21
C GLN A 127 -5.74 14.37 12.41
N GLU A 128 -4.69 14.14 13.20
CA GLU A 128 -4.47 14.84 14.45
C GLU A 128 -3.02 15.34 14.53
N PHE A 129 -2.84 16.47 15.21
CA PHE A 129 -1.50 16.96 15.56
C PHE A 129 -0.94 16.11 16.69
N VAL A 130 0.21 15.50 16.44
CA VAL A 130 0.91 14.67 17.42
C VAL A 130 2.08 15.48 17.98
N PRO A 131 2.24 15.56 19.31
CA PRO A 131 3.39 16.22 19.92
C PRO A 131 4.64 15.34 19.84
N TYR A 132 5.76 15.96 19.49
CA TYR A 132 7.07 15.33 19.40
C TYR A 132 8.11 16.16 20.14
N TRP A 133 9.16 15.48 20.56
CA TRP A 133 10.33 16.11 21.11
C TRP A 133 11.61 15.46 20.60
N VAL A 134 12.66 16.26 20.47
CA VAL A 134 13.99 15.83 20.08
C VAL A 134 15.00 16.53 20.97
N VAL A 135 15.92 15.77 21.55
CA VAL A 135 17.01 16.27 22.39
C VAL A 135 18.33 15.84 21.79
N VAL A 136 19.22 16.81 21.58
CA VAL A 136 20.60 16.59 21.17
C VAL A 136 21.47 17.03 22.35
N ASP A 137 22.03 16.07 23.08
CA ASP A 137 23.04 16.31 24.10
C ASP A 137 24.37 16.58 23.40
N VAL A 138 24.77 17.84 23.49
CA VAL A 138 25.93 18.40 22.78
C VAL A 138 27.23 18.06 23.49
N GLN A 139 27.19 17.77 24.80
CA GLN A 139 28.36 17.39 25.58
C GLN A 139 28.73 15.93 25.39
N ASN A 140 27.74 15.04 25.42
CA ASN A 140 27.96 13.59 25.38
C ASN A 140 27.77 12.97 23.99
N GLY A 141 27.30 13.75 23.01
CA GLY A 141 26.99 13.27 21.66
C GLY A 141 25.81 12.30 21.63
N LEU A 142 24.87 12.43 22.58
CA LEU A 142 23.68 11.60 22.68
C LEU A 142 22.50 12.28 21.96
N LEU A 143 21.84 11.53 21.11
CA LEU A 143 20.69 11.98 20.31
C LEU A 143 19.48 11.16 20.72
N SER A 144 18.39 11.81 21.10
CA SER A 144 17.15 11.12 21.47
C SER A 144 15.92 11.80 20.89
N SER A 145 14.95 11.00 20.47
CA SER A 145 13.65 11.47 19.98
C SER A 145 12.53 10.70 20.64
N GLY A 146 11.38 11.35 20.79
CA GLY A 146 10.18 10.72 21.33
C GLY A 146 8.89 11.43 20.94
N VAL A 147 7.79 10.82 21.37
CA VAL A 147 6.43 11.33 21.18
C VAL A 147 5.91 11.86 22.53
N GLY A 148 4.92 12.73 22.52
CA GLY A 148 4.31 13.28 23.72
C GLY A 148 4.79 14.69 24.05
N THR A 149 4.17 15.28 25.07
CA THR A 149 4.48 16.63 25.54
C THR A 149 5.62 16.67 26.57
N GLN A 150 5.83 15.57 27.28
CA GLN A 150 6.85 15.43 28.32
C GLN A 150 8.13 14.82 27.74
N LEU A 151 9.26 15.49 27.97
CA LEU A 151 10.58 14.99 27.59
C LEU A 151 10.88 13.67 28.32
N GLY A 152 11.41 12.68 27.61
CA GLY A 152 11.85 11.41 28.17
C GLY A 152 10.77 10.37 28.51
N HIS A 153 9.46 10.71 28.51
CA HIS A 153 8.43 9.75 28.94
C HIS A 153 8.07 8.69 27.87
N ASP A 154 8.18 9.01 26.57
CA ASP A 154 7.83 8.10 25.47
C ASP A 154 8.90 8.13 24.37
N VAL A 155 10.07 7.61 24.73
CA VAL A 155 11.27 7.57 23.88
C VAL A 155 11.05 6.62 22.69
N LEU A 156 11.27 7.13 21.48
CA LEU A 156 11.23 6.34 20.25
C LEU A 156 12.60 5.75 19.91
N SER A 157 13.66 6.55 20.07
CA SER A 157 15.02 6.11 19.76
C SER A 157 16.05 6.97 20.48
N THR A 158 17.15 6.34 20.87
CA THR A 158 18.32 6.99 21.46
C THR A 158 19.58 6.42 20.81
N VAL A 159 20.53 7.28 20.45
CA VAL A 159 21.79 6.88 19.82
C VAL A 159 22.94 7.75 20.30
N GLN A 160 24.13 7.17 20.40
CA GLN A 160 25.37 7.89 20.70
C GLN A 160 26.26 7.93 19.47
N ASP A 161 26.81 9.10 19.16
CA ASP A 161 27.81 9.27 18.11
C ASP A 161 29.16 9.64 18.73
N GLN A 162 30.17 8.80 18.52
CA GLN A 162 31.52 9.04 19.05
C GLN A 162 32.20 10.23 18.38
N ASP A 163 31.88 10.47 17.11
CA ASP A 163 32.45 11.56 16.30
C ASP A 163 31.45 12.72 16.20
N PHE A 164 30.88 13.12 17.34
CA PHE A 164 29.81 14.10 17.38
C PHE A 164 30.24 15.47 16.83
N VAL A 165 29.40 16.08 15.99
CA VAL A 165 29.61 17.42 15.44
C VAL A 165 28.67 18.39 16.15
N PHE A 166 29.22 19.46 16.71
CA PHE A 166 28.46 20.51 17.39
C PHE A 166 27.39 21.12 16.45
N VAL A 167 26.14 21.17 16.90
CA VAL A 167 24.99 21.68 16.14
C VAL A 167 24.20 22.72 16.94
N THR A 168 23.71 23.75 16.26
CA THR A 168 22.97 24.87 16.86
C THR A 168 21.75 25.30 16.05
N GLU A 169 21.65 24.82 14.82
CA GLU A 169 20.55 25.15 13.91
C GLU A 169 19.65 23.95 13.70
N VAL A 170 18.35 24.21 13.63
CA VAL A 170 17.32 23.20 13.43
C VAL A 170 16.50 23.54 12.19
N GLY A 171 16.29 22.56 11.33
CA GLY A 171 15.49 22.68 10.13
C GLY A 171 14.45 21.56 10.05
N PHE A 172 13.37 21.82 9.32
CA PHE A 172 12.35 20.82 9.05
C PHE A 172 12.27 20.54 7.56
N THR A 173 11.94 19.29 7.21
CA THR A 173 11.66 18.89 5.83
C THR A 173 10.70 17.71 5.81
N SER A 174 10.21 17.40 4.62
CA SER A 174 9.47 16.18 4.31
C SER A 174 9.97 15.63 2.98
N TRP A 175 9.60 14.39 2.68
CA TRP A 175 10.01 13.76 1.44
C TRP A 175 8.95 13.93 0.36
N ASP A 176 7.98 13.01 0.30
CA ASP A 176 6.97 12.96 -0.77
C ASP A 176 5.62 13.57 -0.36
N GLN A 177 5.37 13.74 0.94
CA GLN A 177 4.09 14.22 1.46
C GLN A 177 4.21 15.59 2.12
N SER A 178 3.11 16.33 2.14
CA SER A 178 3.03 17.57 2.88
C SER A 178 2.91 17.31 4.39
N VAL A 179 3.51 18.20 5.18
CA VAL A 179 3.50 18.15 6.64
C VAL A 179 3.12 19.52 7.17
N LEU A 180 2.26 19.55 8.18
CA LEU A 180 1.95 20.74 8.96
C LEU A 180 2.64 20.63 10.31
N ILE A 181 3.41 21.65 10.68
CA ILE A 181 4.12 21.70 11.96
C ILE A 181 3.70 22.96 12.69
N ARG A 182 3.37 22.87 13.98
CA ARG A 182 3.02 24.02 14.80
C ARG A 182 3.66 23.92 16.18
N GLY A 183 3.58 25.00 16.95
CA GLY A 183 4.07 25.02 18.33
C GLY A 183 5.57 24.74 18.44
N ILE A 184 6.37 25.11 17.43
CA ILE A 184 7.81 24.85 17.40
C ILE A 184 8.50 25.67 18.50
N GLN A 185 8.96 25.00 19.53
CA GLN A 185 9.78 25.52 20.62
C GLN A 185 11.20 25.00 20.45
N LEU A 186 12.16 25.93 20.39
CA LEU A 186 13.59 25.65 20.26
C LEU A 186 14.31 26.38 21.40
N TYR A 187 14.99 25.64 22.26
CA TYR A 187 15.77 26.22 23.35
C TYR A 187 17.04 25.41 23.62
N GLY A 188 18.06 26.11 24.09
CA GLY A 188 19.31 25.52 24.55
C GLY A 188 19.28 25.37 26.07
N VAL A 189 19.83 24.27 26.56
CA VAL A 189 20.09 24.04 27.98
C VAL A 189 21.56 24.31 28.23
N TYR A 190 21.86 25.21 29.15
CA TYR A 190 23.21 25.67 29.44
C TYR A 190 23.68 25.18 30.80
N GLU A 191 25.00 25.11 30.94
CA GLU A 191 25.67 24.73 32.17
C GLU A 191 25.23 25.67 33.31
N GLY A 192 24.86 25.08 34.46
CA GLY A 192 24.31 25.81 35.61
C GLY A 192 22.77 25.82 35.71
N GLN A 193 22.04 25.43 34.67
CA GLN A 193 20.58 25.30 34.71
C GLN A 193 20.17 23.91 35.22
N THR A 194 20.32 23.66 36.53
CA THR A 194 20.17 22.31 37.13
C THR A 194 18.86 21.59 36.80
N GLU A 195 17.71 22.26 36.86
CA GLU A 195 16.41 21.65 36.54
C GLU A 195 16.27 21.31 35.05
N ALA A 196 16.68 22.24 34.16
CA ALA A 196 16.61 22.02 32.72
C ALA A 196 17.62 20.96 32.25
N LEU A 197 18.80 20.92 32.87
CA LEU A 197 19.81 19.88 32.66
C LEU A 197 19.29 18.51 33.08
N ALA A 198 18.63 18.42 34.23
CA ALA A 198 18.02 17.17 34.68
C ALA A 198 16.93 16.70 33.70
N ALA A 199 16.09 17.62 33.21
CA ALA A 199 15.02 17.30 32.26
C ALA A 199 15.53 16.94 30.85
N ALA A 200 16.67 17.48 30.42
CA ALA A 200 17.29 17.23 29.12
C ALA A 200 18.40 16.17 29.16
N ASN A 201 18.62 15.52 30.31
CA ASN A 201 19.64 14.50 30.46
C ASN A 201 19.25 13.22 29.70
N VAL A 202 19.76 13.08 28.47
CA VAL A 202 19.48 11.94 27.60
C VAL A 202 19.93 10.61 28.22
N ALA A 203 21.01 10.60 29.01
CA ALA A 203 21.49 9.38 29.67
C ALA A 203 20.56 8.88 30.78
N ALA A 204 19.71 9.76 31.33
CA ALA A 204 18.71 9.42 32.33
C ALA A 204 17.36 9.00 31.72
N PHE A 205 17.18 9.14 30.40
CA PHE A 205 15.95 8.72 29.74
C PHE A 205 15.78 7.20 29.81
N PRO A 206 14.54 6.71 29.99
CA PRO A 206 14.26 5.29 29.91
C PRO A 206 14.60 4.75 28.52
N PRO A 207 14.92 3.45 28.39
CA PRO A 207 15.09 2.83 27.09
C PRO A 207 13.80 2.97 26.25
N PRO A 208 13.91 2.98 24.91
CA PRO A 208 12.75 3.01 24.03
C PRO A 208 11.73 1.94 24.42
N ARG A 209 10.45 2.33 24.49
CA ARG A 209 9.38 1.39 24.89
C ARG A 209 9.29 0.27 23.86
N LEU A 210 9.17 -0.96 24.36
CA LEU A 210 8.87 -2.12 23.54
C LEU A 210 7.38 -2.07 23.18
N ILE A 211 7.05 -1.48 22.03
CA ILE A 211 5.68 -1.38 21.54
C ILE A 211 5.71 -1.30 20.02
N VAL A 212 4.79 -2.00 19.35
CA VAL A 212 4.52 -1.77 17.93
C VAL A 212 3.22 -0.98 17.84
N ARG A 213 3.35 0.33 17.67
CA ARG A 213 2.24 1.28 17.72
C ARG A 213 1.26 1.03 16.58
N ALA A 214 -0.02 0.85 16.88
CA ALA A 214 -1.08 0.97 15.88
C ALA A 214 -1.50 2.44 15.67
N ASP A 215 -1.31 3.27 16.69
CA ASP A 215 -1.59 4.70 16.72
C ASP A 215 -0.36 5.51 17.19
N PRO A 216 -0.19 6.78 16.76
CA PRO A 216 0.98 7.60 17.09
C PRO A 216 1.37 7.63 18.57
N LEU A 217 0.37 7.69 19.45
CA LEU A 217 0.56 7.80 20.91
C LEU A 217 0.75 6.43 21.58
N GLY A 218 0.67 5.34 20.83
CA GLY A 218 0.86 3.98 21.34
C GLY A 218 -0.20 3.56 22.37
N LYS A 219 -1.45 4.02 22.21
CA LYS A 219 -2.59 3.55 23.03
C LYS A 219 -2.95 2.10 22.70
N ARG A 220 -2.68 1.66 21.48
CA ARG A 220 -2.89 0.30 20.98
C ARG A 220 -1.55 -0.29 20.53
N ASP A 221 -1.19 -1.40 21.16
CA ASP A 221 -0.04 -2.22 20.79
C ASP A 221 -0.48 -3.35 19.86
N MET A 222 0.28 -3.56 18.80
CA MET A 222 0.08 -4.67 17.86
C MET A 222 0.75 -5.95 18.34
N LEU A 223 1.66 -5.89 19.31
CA LEU A 223 2.27 -7.06 19.88
C LEU A 223 1.33 -7.73 20.89
N THR A 224 1.18 -9.03 20.74
CA THR A 224 0.52 -9.88 21.74
C THR A 224 1.41 -10.00 22.99
N PRO A 225 0.81 -10.26 24.18
CA PRO A 225 1.59 -10.50 25.39
C PRO A 225 2.62 -11.63 25.26
N GLU A 226 2.31 -12.65 24.45
CA GLU A 226 3.23 -13.76 24.16
C GLU A 226 4.46 -13.31 23.35
N GLN A 227 4.25 -12.48 22.32
CA GLN A 227 5.34 -11.91 21.52
C GLN A 227 6.24 -10.98 22.36
N HIS A 228 5.66 -10.23 23.31
CA HIS A 228 6.42 -9.44 24.28
C HIS A 228 7.35 -10.32 25.11
N GLN A 229 6.83 -11.40 25.69
CA GLN A 229 7.64 -12.31 26.51
C GLN A 229 8.75 -12.98 25.70
N GLN A 230 8.48 -13.35 24.45
CA GLN A 230 9.50 -13.91 23.55
C GLN A 230 10.62 -12.90 23.25
N TYR A 231 10.26 -11.65 22.97
CA TYR A 231 11.24 -10.59 22.76
C TYR A 231 12.09 -10.36 24.01
N GLU A 232 11.48 -10.25 25.18
CA GLU A 232 12.18 -10.03 26.45
C GLU A 232 13.14 -11.19 26.76
N ALA A 233 12.73 -12.43 26.51
CA ALA A 233 13.57 -13.60 26.66
C ALA A 233 14.79 -13.57 25.72
N GLU A 234 14.60 -13.23 24.44
CA GLU A 234 15.69 -13.09 23.47
C GLU A 234 16.61 -11.91 23.79
N TYR A 235 16.06 -10.79 24.24
CA TYR A 235 16.82 -9.62 24.68
C TYR A 235 17.71 -9.98 25.87
N ALA A 236 17.16 -10.65 26.90
CA ALA A 236 17.91 -11.09 28.06
C ALA A 236 18.99 -12.11 27.67
N ALA A 237 18.69 -13.03 26.75
CA ALA A 237 19.66 -13.99 26.23
C ALA A 237 20.79 -13.31 25.44
N ALA A 238 20.46 -12.33 24.59
CA ALA A 238 21.42 -11.54 23.83
C ALA A 238 22.32 -10.72 24.75
N LYS A 239 21.76 -10.12 25.81
CA LYS A 239 22.53 -9.39 26.83
C LYS A 239 23.51 -10.30 27.57
N ARG A 240 23.05 -11.44 28.08
CA ARG A 240 23.93 -12.45 28.71
C ARG A 240 25.03 -12.94 27.77
N ARG A 241 24.73 -13.07 26.48
CA ARG A 241 25.72 -13.45 25.46
C ARG A 241 26.75 -12.34 25.27
N ALA A 242 26.33 -11.09 25.13
CA ALA A 242 27.22 -9.94 25.01
C ALA A 242 28.16 -9.84 26.22
N ASP A 243 27.63 -9.98 27.44
CA ASP A 243 28.41 -9.96 28.68
C ASP A 243 29.40 -11.14 28.76
N ARG A 244 28.97 -12.34 28.34
CA ARG A 244 29.81 -13.54 28.36
C ARG A 244 30.97 -13.48 27.37
N PHE A 245 30.74 -12.90 26.18
CA PHE A 245 31.73 -12.88 25.10
C PHE A 245 32.45 -11.53 24.94
N GLY A 246 32.10 -10.52 25.75
CA GLY A 246 32.67 -9.17 25.65
C GLY A 246 32.36 -8.46 24.33
N THR A 247 31.34 -8.91 23.60
CA THR A 247 30.92 -8.32 22.33
C THR A 247 29.95 -7.16 22.55
N PRO A 248 29.93 -6.13 21.69
CA PRO A 248 28.96 -5.05 21.81
C PRO A 248 27.53 -5.61 21.75
N PHE A 249 26.70 -5.22 22.71
CA PHE A 249 25.32 -5.64 22.77
C PHE A 249 24.53 -5.08 21.59
N ALA A 250 23.89 -5.95 20.83
CA ALA A 250 22.96 -5.59 19.77
C ALA A 250 21.56 -6.10 20.14
N PRO A 251 20.56 -5.22 20.31
CA PRO A 251 19.21 -5.64 20.64
C PRO A 251 18.58 -6.43 19.47
N PRO A 252 17.76 -7.45 19.75
CA PRO A 252 17.03 -8.16 18.71
C PRO A 252 16.03 -7.22 18.00
N ASP A 253 15.84 -7.43 16.71
CA ASP A 253 14.89 -6.67 15.90
C ASP A 253 13.46 -7.13 16.20
N ILE A 254 12.64 -6.20 16.69
CA ILE A 254 11.23 -6.43 17.05
C ILE A 254 10.40 -6.93 15.86
N LYS A 255 10.80 -6.59 14.62
CA LYS A 255 10.13 -7.06 13.40
C LYS A 255 10.11 -8.58 13.25
N LYS A 256 11.06 -9.30 13.87
CA LYS A 256 11.13 -10.76 13.79
C LYS A 256 9.99 -11.46 14.52
N PHE A 257 9.34 -10.76 15.46
CA PHE A 257 8.27 -11.29 16.29
C PHE A 257 6.88 -10.97 15.73
N VAL A 258 6.80 -10.08 14.73
CA VAL A 258 5.56 -9.74 14.03
C VAL A 258 5.50 -10.53 12.72
N ASP A 259 4.32 -10.99 12.30
CA ASP A 259 4.16 -11.63 10.98
C ASP A 259 4.61 -10.66 9.88
N SER A 260 5.47 -11.13 8.97
CA SER A 260 5.95 -10.33 7.84
C SER A 260 4.82 -9.86 6.92
N ARG A 261 3.69 -10.57 6.90
CA ARG A 261 2.46 -10.12 6.21
C ARG A 261 1.90 -8.86 6.86
N ASP A 262 1.77 -8.85 8.18
CA ASP A 262 1.20 -7.72 8.92
C ASP A 262 2.11 -6.51 8.87
N VAL A 263 3.44 -6.68 8.97
CA VAL A 263 4.40 -5.60 8.75
C VAL A 263 4.20 -4.97 7.37
N ARG A 264 4.06 -5.79 6.32
CA ARG A 264 3.86 -5.28 4.95
C ARG A 264 2.50 -4.61 4.76
N LYS A 265 1.42 -5.16 5.31
CA LYS A 265 0.10 -4.51 5.34
C LYS A 265 0.21 -3.14 6.01
N PHE A 266 0.94 -3.08 7.12
CA PHE A 266 1.08 -1.87 7.92
C PHE A 266 1.87 -0.77 7.20
N GLN A 267 2.99 -1.13 6.56
CA GLN A 267 3.77 -0.22 5.71
C GLN A 267 2.98 0.29 4.51
N ARG A 268 2.16 -0.56 3.88
CA ARG A 268 1.30 -0.17 2.76
C ARG A 268 0.19 0.75 3.20
N THR A 269 -0.55 0.39 4.24
CA THR A 269 -1.67 1.19 4.76
C THR A 269 -1.25 2.55 5.27
N GLY A 270 0.02 2.74 5.67
CA GLY A 270 0.50 4.05 6.12
C GLY A 270 0.85 5.01 5.01
N ALA A 271 1.10 4.48 3.82
CA ALA A 271 1.29 5.28 2.63
C ALA A 271 -0.01 5.71 1.94
N ILE A 272 -1.16 5.18 2.35
CA ILE A 272 -2.44 5.43 1.67
C ILE A 272 -3.06 6.73 2.17
N VAL A 273 -3.42 7.62 1.24
CA VAL A 273 -4.26 8.80 1.51
C VAL A 273 -5.59 8.30 2.06
N SER A 274 -6.04 8.76 3.22
CA SER A 274 -7.42 8.51 3.66
C SER A 274 -8.38 9.26 2.73
N GLY A 275 -8.76 8.64 1.62
CA GLY A 275 -9.69 9.19 0.63
C GLY A 275 -11.11 8.72 0.88
N PHE A 276 -12.06 9.66 0.76
CA PHE A 276 -13.51 9.44 0.56
C PHE A 276 -14.11 8.20 1.28
N SER A 277 -14.36 8.33 2.59
CA SER A 277 -15.25 7.41 3.31
C SER A 277 -16.70 7.76 2.96
N THR A 278 -17.42 6.82 2.34
CA THR A 278 -18.87 6.97 2.18
C THR A 278 -19.54 6.39 3.41
N GLY A 279 -19.93 7.27 4.34
CA GLY A 279 -20.27 6.93 5.71
C GLY A 279 -21.60 6.21 5.94
N ILE A 280 -21.99 5.22 5.13
CA ILE A 280 -23.20 4.41 5.38
C ILE A 280 -22.92 2.92 5.15
N ASP A 281 -22.99 2.16 6.24
CA ASP A 281 -22.98 0.71 6.21
C ASP A 281 -24.33 0.16 5.71
N LEU A 282 -24.41 -0.28 4.46
CA LEU A 282 -25.62 -0.88 3.90
C LEU A 282 -26.03 -2.20 4.58
N THR A 283 -25.10 -2.84 5.30
CA THR A 283 -25.28 -4.16 5.92
C THR A 283 -25.68 -4.09 7.39
N SER A 284 -25.50 -2.93 8.03
CA SER A 284 -25.92 -2.69 9.41
C SER A 284 -27.44 -2.87 9.58
N GLN A 285 -27.84 -3.42 10.72
CA GLN A 285 -29.26 -3.55 11.09
C GLN A 285 -29.97 -2.19 11.15
N GLU A 286 -29.26 -1.12 11.53
CA GLU A 286 -29.83 0.22 11.55
C GLU A 286 -30.19 0.73 10.14
N GLU A 287 -29.36 0.47 9.13
CA GLU A 287 -29.68 0.90 7.77
C GLU A 287 -30.74 -0.02 7.14
N LYS A 288 -30.74 -1.31 7.47
CA LYS A 288 -31.83 -2.24 7.07
C LYS A 288 -33.19 -1.78 7.59
N THR A 289 -33.27 -1.44 8.88
CA THR A 289 -34.52 -0.96 9.49
C THR A 289 -34.94 0.42 8.97
N LYS A 290 -34.00 1.36 8.79
CA LYS A 290 -34.29 2.65 8.13
C LYS A 290 -34.80 2.45 6.71
N ARG A 291 -34.28 1.45 5.99
CA ARG A 291 -34.75 1.09 4.64
C ARG A 291 -36.16 0.53 4.66
N GLU A 292 -36.46 -0.42 5.53
CA GLU A 292 -37.82 -0.95 5.73
C GLU A 292 -38.82 0.19 6.04
N GLN A 293 -38.42 1.15 6.87
CA GLN A 293 -39.23 2.33 7.16
C GLN A 293 -39.41 3.25 5.96
N ARG A 294 -38.37 3.49 5.14
CA ARG A 294 -38.50 4.24 3.88
C ARG A 294 -39.43 3.52 2.93
N MET A 295 -39.33 2.21 2.79
CA MET A 295 -40.23 1.44 1.92
C MET A 295 -41.69 1.58 2.34
N LYS A 296 -41.98 1.46 3.65
CA LYS A 296 -43.34 1.68 4.19
C LYS A 296 -43.88 3.10 3.94
N ARG A 297 -42.99 4.08 3.73
CA ARG A 297 -43.36 5.48 3.46
C ARG A 297 -43.51 5.78 1.98
N PHE A 298 -42.81 5.05 1.11
CA PHE A 298 -42.73 5.32 -0.33
C PHE A 298 -43.36 4.19 -1.18
N ASP A 299 -44.13 3.29 -0.57
CA ASP A 299 -44.75 2.12 -1.20
C ASP A 299 -43.80 1.35 -2.13
N THR A 300 -42.54 1.24 -1.72
CA THR A 300 -41.53 0.52 -2.50
C THR A 300 -41.81 -0.98 -2.41
N PRO A 301 -41.78 -1.73 -3.53
CA PRO A 301 -42.08 -3.16 -3.54
C PRO A 301 -41.23 -3.94 -2.52
N GLU A 302 -41.82 -4.91 -1.82
CA GLU A 302 -41.10 -5.72 -0.81
C GLU A 302 -39.93 -6.50 -1.39
N PHE A 303 -39.96 -6.86 -2.68
CA PHE A 303 -38.83 -7.54 -3.33
C PHE A 303 -37.56 -6.67 -3.40
N ALA A 304 -37.68 -5.35 -3.24
CA ALA A 304 -36.56 -4.40 -3.26
C ALA A 304 -35.76 -4.36 -1.94
N VAL A 305 -36.24 -5.01 -0.87
CA VAL A 305 -35.54 -5.07 0.43
C VAL A 305 -34.19 -5.77 0.30
N GLU A 306 -34.21 -6.90 -0.40
CA GLU A 306 -33.04 -7.71 -0.65
C GLU A 306 -32.28 -7.05 -1.79
N TYR A 307 -31.20 -6.31 -1.47
CA TYR A 307 -30.36 -5.64 -2.47
C TYR A 307 -29.51 -6.67 -3.21
N THR A 308 -30.17 -7.45 -4.07
CA THR A 308 -29.56 -8.37 -5.01
C THR A 308 -29.47 -7.69 -6.36
N SER A 309 -28.56 -8.17 -7.22
CA SER A 309 -28.48 -7.69 -8.59
C SER A 309 -29.81 -7.86 -9.36
N GLU A 310 -30.63 -8.83 -8.98
CA GLU A 310 -31.91 -9.14 -9.63
C GLU A 310 -33.00 -8.15 -9.21
N SER A 311 -33.12 -7.84 -7.93
CA SER A 311 -34.07 -6.84 -7.44
C SER A 311 -33.74 -5.43 -7.90
N ALA A 312 -32.44 -5.07 -7.96
CA ALA A 312 -31.98 -3.79 -8.50
C ALA A 312 -32.35 -3.63 -10.00
N ARG A 313 -32.16 -4.68 -10.81
CA ARG A 313 -32.59 -4.69 -12.22
C ARG A 313 -34.11 -4.65 -12.37
N ALA A 314 -34.84 -5.34 -11.50
CA ALA A 314 -36.30 -5.33 -11.52
C ALA A 314 -36.87 -3.93 -11.22
N LEU A 315 -36.25 -3.20 -10.27
CA LEU A 315 -36.56 -1.80 -10.00
C LEU A 315 -36.23 -0.88 -11.19
N GLU A 316 -35.07 -1.05 -11.82
CA GLU A 316 -34.68 -0.28 -13.01
C GLU A 316 -35.66 -0.46 -14.17
N LEU A 317 -36.20 -1.68 -14.31
CA LEU A 317 -37.22 -2.03 -15.28
C LEU A 317 -38.64 -1.61 -14.86
N GLY A 318 -38.80 -0.98 -13.69
CA GLY A 318 -40.09 -0.47 -13.20
C GLY A 318 -41.10 -1.55 -12.81
N LEU A 319 -40.64 -2.76 -12.49
CA LEU A 319 -41.55 -3.86 -12.12
C LEU A 319 -42.29 -3.59 -10.82
N THR A 320 -43.60 -3.84 -10.83
CA THR A 320 -44.44 -3.81 -9.64
C THR A 320 -44.29 -5.07 -8.79
N GLN A 321 -44.74 -5.01 -7.54
CA GLN A 321 -44.72 -6.16 -6.61
C GLN A 321 -45.51 -7.35 -7.17
N GLU A 322 -46.65 -7.10 -7.81
CA GLU A 322 -47.53 -8.12 -8.40
C GLU A 322 -46.88 -8.79 -9.61
N GLU A 323 -46.25 -8.01 -10.50
CA GLU A 323 -45.51 -8.54 -11.66
C GLU A 323 -44.28 -9.35 -11.23
N TRP A 324 -43.61 -8.95 -10.14
CA TRP A 324 -42.51 -9.72 -9.58
C TRP A 324 -42.98 -11.06 -9.01
N ALA A 325 -44.05 -11.05 -8.21
CA ALA A 325 -44.66 -12.26 -7.67
C ALA A 325 -45.15 -13.20 -8.79
N GLN A 326 -45.76 -12.65 -9.83
CA GLN A 326 -46.20 -13.39 -11.01
C GLN A 326 -45.01 -14.02 -11.75
N ARG A 327 -43.90 -13.29 -11.93
CA ARG A 327 -42.67 -13.85 -12.51
C ARG A 327 -42.10 -14.98 -11.67
N GLN A 328 -42.07 -14.85 -10.35
CA GLN A 328 -41.62 -15.91 -9.46
C GLN A 328 -42.52 -17.15 -9.55
N TYR A 329 -43.84 -16.95 -9.57
CA TYR A 329 -44.81 -18.03 -9.72
C TYR A 329 -44.74 -18.72 -11.09
N ASP A 330 -44.57 -17.96 -12.17
CA ASP A 330 -44.38 -18.51 -13.51
C ASP A 330 -43.04 -19.25 -13.63
N GLN A 331 -41.98 -18.74 -12.99
CA GLN A 331 -40.70 -19.43 -12.88
C GLN A 331 -40.85 -20.74 -12.09
N GLU A 332 -41.58 -20.75 -10.98
CA GLU A 332 -41.84 -21.95 -10.19
C GLU A 332 -42.71 -22.97 -10.95
N LYS A 333 -43.70 -22.53 -11.71
CA LYS A 333 -44.47 -23.40 -12.63
C LYS A 333 -43.58 -24.02 -13.70
N LEU A 334 -42.67 -23.24 -14.26
CA LEU A 334 -41.67 -23.74 -15.21
C LEU A 334 -40.77 -24.79 -14.55
N ARG A 335 -40.32 -24.56 -13.31
CA ARG A 335 -39.55 -25.56 -12.54
C ARG A 335 -40.33 -26.84 -12.27
N ALA A 336 -41.57 -26.71 -11.80
CA ALA A 336 -42.45 -27.86 -11.55
C ALA A 336 -42.75 -28.64 -12.84
N ARG A 337 -42.84 -27.96 -13.98
CA ARG A 337 -42.95 -28.60 -15.29
C ARG A 337 -41.64 -29.30 -15.66
N ALA A 338 -40.48 -28.64 -15.53
CA ALA A 338 -39.18 -29.22 -15.82
C ALA A 338 -38.95 -30.51 -15.01
N GLN A 339 -39.26 -30.49 -13.71
CA GLN A 339 -39.19 -31.67 -12.83
C GLN A 339 -40.11 -32.81 -13.29
N LYS A 340 -41.32 -32.51 -13.78
CA LYS A 340 -42.23 -33.52 -14.34
C LYS A 340 -41.73 -34.13 -15.65
N PHE A 341 -40.93 -33.40 -16.42
CA PHE A 341 -40.31 -33.89 -17.66
C PHE A 341 -38.96 -34.58 -17.43
N GLY A 342 -38.57 -34.81 -16.18
CA GLY A 342 -37.34 -35.53 -15.84
C GLY A 342 -36.06 -34.71 -16.03
N LEU A 343 -36.18 -33.39 -16.25
CA LEU A 343 -35.05 -32.49 -16.14
C LEU A 343 -34.73 -32.34 -14.65
N SER A 344 -33.51 -32.70 -14.25
CA SER A 344 -33.11 -32.52 -12.86
C SER A 344 -33.10 -31.04 -12.49
N VAL A 345 -33.12 -30.71 -11.20
CA VAL A 345 -33.01 -29.32 -10.71
C VAL A 345 -31.74 -28.64 -11.25
N GLU A 346 -30.73 -29.41 -11.67
CA GLU A 346 -29.50 -28.92 -12.29
C GLU A 346 -29.61 -28.64 -13.80
N GLU A 347 -30.54 -29.26 -14.53
CA GLU A 347 -30.79 -29.03 -15.97
C GLU A 347 -31.84 -27.92 -16.24
N ASP A 348 -32.39 -27.35 -15.18
CA ASP A 348 -33.40 -26.31 -15.22
C ASP A 348 -32.78 -24.96 -15.64
N HIS A 349 -32.78 -24.69 -16.95
CA HIS A 349 -32.32 -23.44 -17.59
C HIS A 349 -33.06 -22.16 -17.12
N SER A 350 -34.02 -22.27 -16.19
CA SER A 350 -34.84 -21.17 -15.67
C SER A 350 -34.17 -20.33 -14.57
N ARG A 351 -33.18 -20.89 -13.85
CA ARG A 351 -32.07 -20.07 -13.33
C ARG A 351 -31.13 -19.95 -14.51
N MET A 352 -30.67 -18.75 -14.87
CA MET A 352 -29.60 -18.65 -15.87
C MET A 352 -28.47 -19.56 -15.37
N ALA A 353 -28.37 -20.77 -15.92
CA ALA A 353 -27.31 -21.68 -15.57
C ALA A 353 -26.06 -20.91 -16.01
N ILE A 354 -25.29 -20.45 -15.03
CA ILE A 354 -24.04 -19.74 -15.27
C ILE A 354 -23.12 -20.82 -15.84
N THR A 355 -23.27 -21.05 -17.14
CA THR A 355 -22.88 -22.26 -17.86
C THR A 355 -21.40 -22.21 -18.24
N ASP A 356 -20.69 -21.18 -17.77
CA ASP A 356 -19.33 -20.87 -18.18
C ASP A 356 -18.51 -20.37 -16.99
N LEU A 357 -18.47 -21.17 -15.92
CA LEU A 357 -17.56 -21.01 -14.78
C LEU A 357 -16.25 -21.80 -14.94
N GLU A 358 -16.12 -22.54 -16.05
CA GLU A 358 -14.93 -23.33 -16.31
C GLU A 358 -13.73 -22.42 -16.64
N PRO A 359 -12.60 -22.57 -15.93
CA PRO A 359 -11.38 -21.85 -16.25
C PRO A 359 -10.92 -22.17 -17.68
N ALA A 360 -10.43 -21.16 -18.40
CA ALA A 360 -10.00 -21.30 -19.79
C ALA A 360 -8.88 -22.34 -19.98
N ASN A 361 -8.09 -22.63 -18.94
CA ASN A 361 -7.10 -23.71 -18.96
C ASN A 361 -6.78 -24.24 -17.56
N ALA A 362 -6.05 -25.36 -17.52
CA ALA A 362 -5.62 -26.03 -16.28
C ALA A 362 -4.57 -25.24 -15.47
N LYS A 363 -3.86 -24.27 -16.06
CA LYS A 363 -2.97 -23.36 -15.31
C LYS A 363 -3.81 -22.47 -14.40
N ILE A 364 -4.77 -21.76 -14.98
CA ILE A 364 -5.66 -20.84 -14.27
C ILE A 364 -6.41 -21.59 -13.17
N ARG A 365 -6.97 -22.76 -13.49
CA ARG A 365 -7.63 -23.61 -12.49
C ARG A 365 -6.75 -23.92 -11.26
N ARG A 366 -5.45 -24.19 -11.46
CA ARG A 366 -4.50 -24.45 -10.36
C ARG A 366 -4.11 -23.18 -9.59
N GLU A 367 -4.21 -22.03 -10.24
CA GLU A 367 -3.92 -20.72 -9.65
C GLU A 367 -5.12 -20.13 -8.89
N ARG A 368 -6.28 -20.81 -8.91
CA ARG A 368 -7.46 -20.44 -8.12
C ARG A 368 -7.16 -20.56 -6.62
N CYS A 369 -7.25 -19.45 -5.92
CA CYS A 369 -7.07 -19.37 -4.48
C CYS A 369 -8.42 -19.50 -3.78
N ASP A 370 -8.86 -20.73 -3.55
CA ASP A 370 -10.05 -21.01 -2.75
C ASP A 370 -9.72 -20.93 -1.24
N VAL A 371 -10.72 -20.56 -0.44
CA VAL A 371 -10.64 -20.47 1.02
C VAL A 371 -10.47 -21.86 1.61
N LYS A 372 -9.33 -22.08 2.26
CA LYS A 372 -8.98 -23.35 2.91
C LYS A 372 -9.74 -23.51 4.22
N ALA A 373 -9.89 -24.76 4.67
CA ALA A 373 -10.37 -25.05 6.01
C ALA A 373 -9.36 -24.50 7.04
N SER A 374 -9.86 -23.99 8.16
CA SER A 374 -8.98 -23.62 9.28
C SER A 374 -8.22 -24.86 9.77
N ALA A 375 -6.94 -24.69 10.08
CA ALA A 375 -6.10 -25.76 10.62
C ALA A 375 -6.54 -26.21 12.02
N LEU A 376 -7.30 -25.37 12.73
CA LEU A 376 -7.95 -25.67 14.00
C LEU A 376 -9.44 -25.90 13.75
N GLU A 377 -9.91 -27.11 14.03
CA GLU A 377 -11.34 -27.46 13.95
C GLU A 377 -12.18 -26.49 14.79
N GLY A 378 -13.16 -25.84 14.14
CA GLY A 378 -14.12 -24.94 14.80
C GLY A 378 -13.82 -23.44 14.69
N GLN A 379 -12.66 -23.03 14.17
CA GLN A 379 -12.39 -21.59 13.98
C GLN A 379 -12.94 -21.09 12.63
N ALA A 380 -13.83 -20.10 12.68
CA ALA A 380 -14.39 -19.48 11.48
C ALA A 380 -13.30 -18.73 10.68
N VAL A 381 -13.39 -18.81 9.36
CA VAL A 381 -12.49 -18.08 8.45
C VAL A 381 -12.66 -16.58 8.67
N VAL A 382 -11.56 -15.89 8.94
CA VAL A 382 -11.55 -14.43 9.08
C VAL A 382 -11.44 -13.79 7.70
N PHE A 383 -12.47 -13.05 7.33
CA PHE A 383 -12.48 -12.27 6.09
C PHE A 383 -12.04 -10.83 6.37
N ARG A 384 -11.24 -10.29 5.46
CA ARG A 384 -10.89 -8.88 5.39
C ARG A 384 -12.13 -8.06 5.10
N THR A 385 -12.37 -7.03 5.91
CA THR A 385 -13.48 -6.09 5.70
C THR A 385 -13.13 -5.01 4.69
N ASP A 386 -11.85 -4.72 4.52
CA ASP A 386 -11.30 -3.65 3.68
C ASP A 386 -11.02 -4.08 2.24
N ALA A 387 -11.15 -5.37 1.90
CA ALA A 387 -10.62 -5.89 0.65
C ALA A 387 -11.47 -6.99 -0.01
N LEU A 388 -11.44 -7.00 -1.34
CA LEU A 388 -12.03 -8.04 -2.19
C LEU A 388 -10.94 -8.79 -2.94
N HIS A 389 -11.10 -10.10 -3.05
CA HIS A 389 -10.23 -10.93 -3.88
C HIS A 389 -10.90 -11.15 -5.25
N MET A 390 -10.15 -10.89 -6.32
CA MET A 390 -10.56 -11.08 -7.71
C MET A 390 -9.73 -12.18 -8.35
N TYR A 391 -10.40 -13.09 -9.04
CA TYR A 391 -9.79 -14.15 -9.81
C TYR A 391 -10.39 -14.21 -11.21
N SER A 392 -9.56 -14.28 -12.24
CA SER A 392 -10.03 -14.38 -13.63
C SER A 392 -10.15 -15.82 -14.08
N LEU A 393 -11.19 -16.09 -14.88
CA LEU A 393 -11.38 -17.37 -15.54
C LEU A 393 -10.65 -17.46 -16.89
N ASP A 394 -10.06 -16.37 -17.39
CA ASP A 394 -9.54 -16.28 -18.76
C ASP A 394 -8.00 -16.24 -18.83
N SER A 395 -7.42 -16.78 -19.90
CA SER A 395 -5.97 -17.06 -20.04
C SER A 395 -5.07 -15.85 -20.17
N HIS A 396 -5.64 -14.69 -20.47
CA HIS A 396 -4.90 -13.46 -20.77
C HIS A 396 -5.10 -12.37 -19.72
N PHE A 397 -5.41 -12.74 -18.48
CA PHE A 397 -5.59 -11.76 -17.39
C PHE A 397 -4.32 -10.97 -17.05
N GLN A 398 -3.13 -11.52 -17.32
CA GLN A 398 -1.84 -10.81 -17.28
C GLN A 398 -1.76 -9.56 -18.18
N GLN A 399 -2.71 -9.38 -19.11
CA GLN A 399 -2.81 -8.14 -19.87
C GLN A 399 -3.54 -7.05 -19.08
N VAL A 400 -4.43 -7.39 -18.15
CA VAL A 400 -5.18 -6.42 -17.34
C VAL A 400 -4.20 -5.60 -16.49
N ARG A 401 -4.29 -4.28 -16.60
CA ARG A 401 -3.42 -3.35 -15.86
C ARG A 401 -4.08 -2.96 -14.55
N THR A 402 -3.28 -2.49 -13.60
CA THR A 402 -3.78 -1.89 -12.35
C THR A 402 -4.81 -0.79 -12.64
N THR A 403 -4.61 0.01 -13.69
CA THR A 403 -5.56 1.06 -14.10
C THR A 403 -6.93 0.51 -14.50
N ASP A 404 -6.97 -0.64 -15.20
CA ASP A 404 -8.23 -1.26 -15.62
C ASP A 404 -9.02 -1.80 -14.42
N VAL A 405 -8.30 -2.41 -13.46
CA VAL A 405 -8.91 -2.88 -12.19
C VAL A 405 -9.42 -1.72 -11.34
N MET A 406 -8.64 -0.64 -11.22
CA MET A 406 -9.05 0.54 -10.46
C MET A 406 -10.25 1.23 -11.12
N GLU A 407 -10.31 1.25 -12.46
CA GLU A 407 -11.44 1.78 -13.21
C GLU A 407 -12.70 0.92 -13.02
N TYR A 408 -12.57 -0.41 -13.01
CA TYR A 408 -13.69 -1.32 -12.74
C TYR A 408 -14.35 -1.06 -11.38
N PHE A 409 -13.57 -0.67 -10.37
CA PHE A 409 -14.07 -0.34 -9.03
C PHE A 409 -14.24 1.16 -8.78
N VAL A 410 -14.09 2.03 -9.78
CA VAL A 410 -13.93 3.49 -9.58
C VAL A 410 -15.02 4.13 -8.72
N GLU A 411 -16.27 3.70 -8.87
CA GLU A 411 -17.43 4.21 -8.12
C GLU A 411 -17.36 3.90 -6.61
N PHE A 412 -16.49 2.97 -6.21
CA PHE A 412 -16.31 2.51 -4.85
C PHE A 412 -14.98 2.99 -4.25
N ALA A 413 -14.25 3.88 -4.94
CA ALA A 413 -12.97 4.45 -4.47
C ALA A 413 -11.96 3.38 -4.01
N PRO A 414 -11.46 2.52 -4.92
CA PRO A 414 -10.43 1.56 -4.58
C PRO A 414 -9.15 2.30 -4.21
N ALA A 415 -8.43 1.81 -3.21
CA ALA A 415 -7.20 2.41 -2.75
C ALA A 415 -6.00 1.92 -3.57
N TYR A 416 -5.84 0.60 -3.69
CA TYR A 416 -4.75 -0.03 -4.45
C TYR A 416 -5.04 -1.50 -4.75
N VAL A 417 -4.19 -2.09 -5.60
CA VAL A 417 -4.28 -3.49 -6.03
C VAL A 417 -3.04 -4.27 -5.60
N GLU A 418 -3.27 -5.41 -4.97
CA GLU A 418 -2.28 -6.38 -4.53
C GLU A 418 -2.26 -7.57 -5.48
N TRP A 419 -1.35 -7.56 -6.45
CA TRP A 419 -1.19 -8.65 -7.40
C TRP A 419 -0.59 -9.89 -6.72
N LEU A 420 -1.29 -11.02 -6.80
CA LEU A 420 -0.89 -12.31 -6.22
C LEU A 420 -0.17 -13.16 -7.27
N ASN A 421 -0.78 -13.30 -8.45
CA ASN A 421 -0.28 -14.06 -9.59
C ASN A 421 -0.84 -13.47 -10.91
N ASP A 422 -0.60 -14.15 -12.03
CA ASP A 422 -1.02 -13.71 -13.37
C ASP A 422 -2.54 -13.76 -13.59
N SER A 423 -3.30 -14.39 -12.68
CA SER A 423 -4.74 -14.66 -12.80
C SER A 423 -5.58 -14.10 -11.64
N SER A 424 -4.97 -13.48 -10.63
CA SER A 424 -5.66 -13.01 -9.44
C SER A 424 -4.97 -11.83 -8.75
N CYS A 425 -5.78 -11.01 -8.11
CA CYS A 425 -5.35 -9.87 -7.31
C CYS A 425 -6.35 -9.57 -6.20
N THR A 426 -5.88 -8.90 -5.16
CA THR A 426 -6.71 -8.40 -4.07
C THR A 426 -6.83 -6.87 -4.19
N ILE A 427 -8.05 -6.35 -4.14
CA ILE A 427 -8.37 -4.94 -4.25
C ILE A 427 -8.68 -4.43 -2.86
N VAL A 428 -7.91 -3.46 -2.41
CA VAL A 428 -8.05 -2.87 -1.09
C VAL A 428 -8.76 -1.54 -1.22
N PHE A 429 -9.72 -1.27 -0.35
CA PHE A 429 -10.53 -0.07 -0.30
C PHE A 429 -10.11 0.79 0.90
N HIS A 430 -10.38 2.10 0.83
CA HIS A 430 -10.14 2.99 1.97
C HIS A 430 -11.09 2.75 3.14
N ASP A 431 -12.27 2.20 2.84
CA ASP A 431 -13.35 2.00 3.79
C ASP A 431 -13.88 0.56 3.71
N ASN A 432 -14.19 -0.02 4.87
CA ASN A 432 -14.77 -1.36 5.01
C ASN A 432 -16.11 -1.47 4.27
N PHE A 433 -16.89 -0.39 4.24
CA PHE A 433 -18.21 -0.40 3.63
C PHE A 433 -18.12 -0.38 2.10
N ASN A 434 -17.11 0.27 1.52
CA ASN A 434 -16.93 0.35 0.07
C ASN A 434 -16.65 -1.03 -0.54
N ALA A 435 -15.87 -1.88 0.14
CA ALA A 435 -15.62 -3.25 -0.31
C ALA A 435 -16.92 -4.06 -0.38
N ALA A 436 -17.76 -3.99 0.67
CA ALA A 436 -19.04 -4.68 0.69
C ALA A 436 -20.00 -4.15 -0.39
N ARG A 437 -20.07 -2.82 -0.58
CA ARG A 437 -20.87 -2.17 -1.63
C ARG A 437 -20.44 -2.61 -3.02
N ALA A 438 -19.14 -2.62 -3.29
CA ALA A 438 -18.57 -3.04 -4.55
C ALA A 438 -18.93 -4.51 -4.87
N LEU A 439 -18.81 -5.40 -3.89
CA LEU A 439 -19.17 -6.81 -4.08
C LEU A 439 -20.64 -6.96 -4.46
N VAL A 440 -21.56 -6.29 -3.75
CA VAL A 440 -22.99 -6.44 -4.02
C VAL A 440 -23.39 -5.80 -5.37
N ALA A 441 -22.80 -4.66 -5.74
CA ALA A 441 -23.16 -3.95 -6.96
C ALA A 441 -22.55 -4.58 -8.23
N LEU A 442 -21.32 -5.08 -8.16
CA LEU A 442 -20.57 -5.56 -9.32
C LEU A 442 -20.65 -7.07 -9.53
N SER A 443 -21.35 -7.81 -8.67
CA SER A 443 -21.34 -9.26 -8.72
C SER A 443 -22.69 -9.93 -8.40
N GLN A 444 -22.82 -11.18 -8.83
CA GLN A 444 -23.97 -12.04 -8.60
C GLN A 444 -23.55 -13.26 -7.80
N LYS A 445 -24.29 -13.59 -6.74
CA LYS A 445 -23.97 -14.74 -5.87
C LYS A 445 -24.08 -16.04 -6.66
N LEU A 446 -23.05 -16.89 -6.57
CA LEU A 446 -23.08 -18.19 -7.23
C LEU A 446 -23.81 -19.24 -6.38
N PRO A 447 -24.56 -20.16 -7.01
CA PRO A 447 -25.07 -21.33 -6.32
C PRO A 447 -23.92 -22.29 -5.97
N PRO A 448 -24.10 -23.17 -4.96
CA PRO A 448 -23.12 -24.20 -4.64
C PRO A 448 -22.77 -25.05 -5.86
N GLN A 449 -21.49 -25.35 -6.04
CA GLN A 449 -20.94 -26.14 -7.15
C GLN A 449 -20.62 -27.57 -6.73
N THR A 450 -20.63 -28.48 -7.71
CA THR A 450 -20.26 -29.90 -7.58
C THR A 450 -19.14 -30.24 -8.58
N LEU A 451 -18.28 -31.18 -8.19
CA LEU A 451 -17.22 -31.76 -9.00
C LEU A 451 -17.65 -33.16 -9.47
N LYS A 452 -17.45 -33.43 -10.76
CA LYS A 452 -17.66 -34.78 -11.32
C LYS A 452 -16.46 -35.66 -10.98
N GLN A 453 -16.60 -36.61 -10.07
CA GLN A 453 -15.56 -37.59 -9.76
C GLN A 453 -15.82 -38.91 -10.49
N MET A 454 -14.78 -39.51 -11.06
CA MET A 454 -14.88 -40.87 -11.60
C MET A 454 -14.89 -41.86 -10.43
N LYS A 455 -15.90 -42.72 -10.37
CA LYS A 455 -15.96 -43.83 -9.41
C LYS A 455 -14.79 -44.78 -9.67
N ASN A 456 -13.70 -44.65 -8.92
CA ASN A 456 -12.70 -45.70 -8.83
C ASN A 456 -13.28 -46.81 -7.97
N GLU A 457 -13.59 -47.95 -8.57
CA GLU A 457 -13.84 -49.18 -7.82
C GLU A 457 -12.51 -49.61 -7.19
N LEU A 458 -12.30 -49.20 -5.94
CA LEU A 458 -11.27 -49.76 -5.07
C LEU A 458 -11.62 -51.24 -4.84
N ALA A 459 -10.71 -52.10 -5.28
CA ALA A 459 -10.67 -53.50 -4.88
C ALA A 459 -10.77 -53.59 -3.36
N VAL A 460 -11.74 -54.38 -2.90
CA VAL A 460 -11.88 -54.76 -1.49
C VAL A 460 -10.72 -55.69 -1.17
N ASP A 461 -9.76 -55.20 -0.37
CA ASP A 461 -8.88 -56.08 0.40
C ASP A 461 -9.75 -56.87 1.39
N ALA A 462 -9.98 -58.14 1.09
CA ALA A 462 -10.44 -59.13 2.06
C ALA A 462 -9.23 -59.95 2.56
N PRO A 463 -9.17 -60.29 3.86
CA PRO A 463 -7.99 -60.88 4.45
C PRO A 463 -7.83 -62.36 4.07
N VAL A 464 -6.57 -62.74 3.93
CA VAL A 464 -6.03 -64.08 3.73
C VAL A 464 -6.62 -65.09 4.72
N ALA A 465 -7.22 -66.15 4.19
CA ALA A 465 -7.31 -67.46 4.84
C ALA A 465 -7.22 -68.52 3.73
N GLY A 466 -6.16 -69.32 3.77
CA GLY A 466 -5.83 -70.29 2.73
C GLY A 466 -6.79 -71.47 2.66
N ILE A 467 -6.78 -72.12 1.48
CA ILE A 467 -6.91 -73.56 1.25
C ILE A 467 -6.44 -73.81 -0.21
N ASP A 468 -5.42 -74.67 -0.34
CA ASP A 468 -4.99 -75.35 -1.57
C ASP A 468 -6.15 -76.09 -2.24
N VAL A 469 -6.27 -76.09 -3.58
CA VAL A 469 -6.25 -77.29 -4.47
C VAL A 469 -6.14 -76.83 -5.96
N ASP A 470 -5.33 -77.59 -6.68
CA ASP A 470 -4.90 -77.61 -8.09
C ASP A 470 -5.89 -77.33 -9.27
N MET A 471 -5.30 -76.72 -10.31
CA MET A 471 -5.35 -76.98 -11.77
C MET A 471 -6.70 -76.94 -12.53
N VAL A 472 -6.75 -76.11 -13.58
CA VAL A 472 -6.90 -76.52 -15.00
C VAL A 472 -6.98 -75.27 -15.90
N ASP A 473 -6.09 -75.22 -16.90
CA ASP A 473 -6.09 -74.30 -18.02
C ASP A 473 -7.36 -74.43 -18.87
N THR A 474 -7.96 -73.29 -19.26
CA THR A 474 -8.68 -73.22 -20.55
C THR A 474 -8.77 -71.78 -21.04
N GLU A 475 -8.03 -71.48 -22.10
CA GLU A 475 -8.17 -70.29 -22.90
C GLU A 475 -9.58 -70.20 -23.54
N LYS A 476 -10.22 -69.03 -23.48
CA LYS A 476 -10.98 -68.51 -24.62
C LYS A 476 -11.24 -67.01 -24.48
N PHE A 477 -10.45 -66.25 -25.24
CA PHE A 477 -10.76 -64.90 -25.70
C PHE A 477 -12.14 -64.88 -26.39
N VAL A 478 -13.07 -64.08 -25.86
CA VAL A 478 -14.21 -63.55 -26.62
C VAL A 478 -14.20 -62.03 -26.47
N ARG A 479 -13.80 -61.35 -27.55
CA ARG A 479 -14.09 -59.93 -27.76
C ARG A 479 -15.60 -59.78 -27.92
N GLY A 480 -16.21 -58.99 -27.04
CA GLY A 480 -17.60 -58.56 -27.15
C GLY A 480 -17.77 -57.22 -26.45
N ALA A 481 -18.18 -56.21 -27.21
CA ALA A 481 -18.34 -54.83 -26.79
C ALA A 481 -19.37 -54.65 -25.66
N ALA A 482 -19.01 -53.89 -24.63
CA ALA A 482 -19.91 -53.08 -23.83
C ALA A 482 -19.07 -52.06 -23.04
N MET A 483 -18.99 -50.84 -23.57
CA MET A 483 -18.44 -49.67 -22.88
C MET A 483 -19.36 -49.41 -21.68
N LYS A 484 -19.02 -49.93 -20.50
CA LYS A 484 -19.75 -49.63 -19.26
C LYS A 484 -19.51 -48.17 -18.92
N ASP A 485 -20.59 -47.40 -18.86
CA ASP A 485 -20.65 -46.09 -18.22
C ASP A 485 -19.99 -46.17 -16.85
N SER A 486 -18.75 -45.67 -16.76
CA SER A 486 -18.11 -45.43 -15.48
C SER A 486 -18.88 -44.30 -14.80
N GLY A 487 -19.80 -44.65 -13.90
CA GLY A 487 -20.65 -43.70 -13.19
C GLY A 487 -19.81 -42.57 -12.60
N LYS A 488 -20.01 -41.35 -13.10
CA LYS A 488 -19.44 -40.14 -12.53
C LYS A 488 -20.33 -39.77 -11.34
N ILE A 489 -19.74 -39.66 -10.16
CA ILE A 489 -20.45 -39.24 -8.95
C ILE A 489 -20.18 -37.74 -8.77
N ASP A 490 -21.24 -36.96 -8.63
CA ASP A 490 -21.13 -35.54 -8.34
C ASP A 490 -20.89 -35.35 -6.84
N VAL A 491 -19.72 -34.82 -6.49
CA VAL A 491 -19.30 -34.54 -5.12
C VAL A 491 -19.22 -33.02 -4.93
N PRO A 492 -19.75 -32.43 -3.85
CA PRO A 492 -19.67 -30.98 -3.63
C PRO A 492 -18.23 -30.43 -3.72
N ASP A 493 -18.04 -29.31 -4.42
CA ASP A 493 -16.77 -28.57 -4.42
C ASP A 493 -16.66 -27.79 -3.09
N VAL A 494 -16.20 -28.46 -2.03
CA VAL A 494 -16.21 -27.92 -0.67
C VAL A 494 -15.42 -26.60 -0.57
N ASP A 495 -14.28 -26.52 -1.24
CA ASP A 495 -13.40 -25.34 -1.16
C ASP A 495 -13.98 -24.16 -1.96
N PHE A 496 -14.51 -24.42 -3.16
CA PHE A 496 -15.22 -23.39 -3.92
C PHE A 496 -16.44 -22.85 -3.16
N ASN A 497 -17.22 -23.74 -2.57
CA ASN A 497 -18.44 -23.38 -1.84
C ASN A 497 -18.12 -22.62 -0.54
N ARG A 498 -17.02 -22.98 0.16
CA ARG A 498 -16.53 -22.25 1.33
C ARG A 498 -16.09 -20.82 0.97
N SER A 499 -15.55 -20.64 -0.22
CA SER A 499 -15.01 -19.36 -0.69
C SER A 499 -16.08 -18.30 -0.95
N GLN A 500 -17.36 -18.71 -1.05
CA GLN A 500 -18.48 -17.81 -1.32
C GLN A 500 -18.22 -16.92 -2.53
N TRP A 501 -17.83 -17.52 -3.65
CA TRP A 501 -17.57 -16.78 -4.88
C TRP A 501 -18.84 -16.15 -5.44
N HIS A 502 -18.68 -14.95 -5.96
CA HIS A 502 -19.65 -14.25 -6.78
C HIS A 502 -19.11 -14.13 -8.20
N LEU A 503 -19.99 -14.21 -9.21
CA LEU A 503 -19.65 -13.88 -10.58
C LEU A 503 -19.64 -12.36 -10.74
N GLY A 504 -18.48 -11.77 -11.00
CA GLY A 504 -18.37 -10.35 -11.29
C GLY A 504 -18.80 -10.01 -12.72
N ASN A 505 -19.24 -8.78 -12.93
CA ASN A 505 -19.38 -8.21 -14.26
C ASN A 505 -18.06 -8.30 -15.02
N ARG A 506 -18.10 -8.48 -16.34
CA ARG A 506 -16.88 -8.58 -17.15
C ARG A 506 -16.04 -7.29 -17.04
N ILE A 507 -14.74 -7.45 -16.91
CA ILE A 507 -13.78 -6.35 -16.96
C ILE A 507 -13.46 -6.06 -18.42
N ASN A 508 -13.44 -4.80 -18.81
CA ASN A 508 -13.00 -4.34 -20.13
C ASN A 508 -11.84 -3.36 -19.92
N SER A 509 -10.86 -3.35 -20.82
CA SER A 509 -9.77 -2.37 -20.77
C SER A 509 -10.03 -1.27 -21.78
N ARG A 510 -10.05 -0.01 -21.33
CA ARG A 510 -10.11 1.15 -22.23
C ARG A 510 -8.80 1.38 -22.98
N THR A 511 -7.69 0.89 -22.44
CA THR A 511 -6.35 1.09 -23.01
C THR A 511 -5.96 -0.01 -24.00
N GLN A 512 -6.72 -1.09 -24.07
CA GLN A 512 -6.51 -2.20 -24.99
C GLN A 512 -7.66 -2.30 -25.99
N HIS A 513 -7.48 -3.13 -27.02
CA HIS A 513 -8.50 -3.33 -28.04
C HIS A 513 -9.86 -3.68 -27.40
N ALA A 514 -10.92 -3.01 -27.88
CA ALA A 514 -12.27 -3.06 -27.32
C ALA A 514 -12.88 -4.48 -27.20
N ASP A 515 -12.32 -5.45 -27.94
CA ASP A 515 -12.80 -6.83 -27.95
C ASP A 515 -12.29 -7.67 -26.77
N LYS A 516 -11.42 -7.12 -25.93
CA LYS A 516 -10.87 -7.84 -24.76
C LYS A 516 -11.74 -7.60 -23.54
N SER A 517 -12.59 -8.59 -23.24
CA SER A 517 -13.33 -8.69 -21.98
C SER A 517 -12.85 -9.91 -21.18
N TRP A 518 -12.78 -9.77 -19.86
CA TRP A 518 -12.38 -10.86 -18.96
C TRP A 518 -13.50 -11.20 -17.98
N ARG A 519 -13.80 -12.49 -17.84
CA ARG A 519 -14.66 -13.05 -16.81
C ARG A 519 -13.90 -13.12 -15.49
N VAL A 520 -14.55 -12.68 -14.42
CA VAL A 520 -13.97 -12.60 -13.09
C VAL A 520 -14.90 -13.15 -12.03
N LEU A 521 -14.31 -13.79 -11.03
CA LEU A 521 -14.93 -14.16 -9.78
C LEU A 521 -14.47 -13.19 -8.70
N LEU A 522 -15.39 -12.79 -7.84
CA LEU A 522 -15.17 -11.87 -6.73
C LEU A 522 -15.58 -12.56 -5.42
N ARG A 523 -14.80 -12.36 -4.37
CA ARG A 523 -15.17 -12.73 -3.00
C ARG A 523 -14.56 -11.77 -2.00
N LYS A 524 -14.98 -11.85 -0.73
CA LYS A 524 -14.24 -11.18 0.34
C LYS A 524 -12.84 -11.77 0.44
N ALA A 525 -11.83 -10.91 0.57
CA ALA A 525 -10.46 -11.37 0.75
C ALA A 525 -10.28 -11.99 2.15
N THR A 526 -9.30 -12.85 2.28
CA THR A 526 -8.82 -13.43 3.54
C THR A 526 -7.37 -13.00 3.76
N ASP A 527 -6.79 -13.34 4.91
CA ASP A 527 -5.37 -13.05 5.19
C ASP A 527 -4.38 -13.86 4.32
N ASP A 528 -4.85 -14.93 3.68
CA ASP A 528 -4.09 -15.70 2.71
C ASP A 528 -4.07 -15.06 1.31
N ASP A 529 -4.99 -14.12 1.04
CA ASP A 529 -5.05 -13.37 -0.22
C ASP A 529 -4.11 -12.15 -0.21
N PHE A 530 -2.96 -12.30 0.45
CA PHE A 530 -1.91 -11.29 0.51
C PHE A 530 -0.68 -11.77 -0.27
N PRO A 531 -0.06 -10.90 -1.10
CA PRO A 531 1.07 -11.33 -1.92
C PRO A 531 2.17 -12.01 -1.09
N PRO A 532 2.67 -13.17 -1.52
CA PRO A 532 3.72 -13.86 -0.78
C PRO A 532 4.95 -12.97 -0.70
N GLU A 533 5.75 -13.17 0.35
CA GLU A 533 7.02 -12.47 0.45
C GLU A 533 7.90 -12.90 -0.72
N LYS A 534 8.34 -11.94 -1.54
CA LYS A 534 9.34 -12.22 -2.57
C LYS A 534 10.63 -12.50 -1.83
N ILE A 535 10.92 -13.78 -1.59
CA ILE A 535 12.23 -14.21 -1.12
C ILE A 535 13.24 -13.56 -2.07
N PRO A 536 14.11 -12.66 -1.60
CA PRO A 536 15.09 -12.04 -2.48
C PRO A 536 15.86 -13.19 -3.10
N LYS A 537 15.83 -13.30 -4.44
CA LYS A 537 16.64 -14.27 -5.18
C LYS A 537 18.11 -13.91 -4.91
N GLN A 538 18.64 -14.49 -3.84
CA GLN A 538 20.01 -14.29 -3.38
C GLN A 538 20.93 -14.61 -4.55
N GLY A 539 21.67 -13.62 -5.05
CA GLY A 539 22.66 -13.80 -6.11
C GLY A 539 22.32 -13.38 -7.54
N MET A 540 21.09 -12.94 -7.88
CA MET A 540 20.79 -12.57 -9.29
C MET A 540 21.08 -11.11 -9.68
N TYR A 541 21.11 -10.16 -8.73
CA TYR A 541 21.24 -8.72 -9.06
C TYR A 541 22.43 -8.00 -8.41
N HIS A 542 23.36 -8.71 -7.77
CA HIS A 542 24.58 -8.14 -7.20
C HIS A 542 25.84 -8.85 -7.70
N ALA A 543 26.09 -8.79 -9.02
CA ALA A 543 27.38 -9.24 -9.59
C ALA A 543 27.87 -8.37 -10.77
N ARG A 544 27.48 -7.09 -10.85
CA ARG A 544 28.01 -6.16 -11.88
C ARG A 544 28.39 -4.77 -11.35
N GLY A 545 28.86 -4.66 -10.11
CA GLY A 545 29.23 -3.36 -9.53
C GLY A 545 30.43 -3.35 -8.59
N SER A 546 31.16 -4.46 -8.44
CA SER A 546 32.33 -4.54 -7.59
C SER A 546 33.28 -5.59 -8.16
N LEU A 547 34.19 -5.14 -9.03
CA LEU A 547 35.47 -5.77 -9.41
C LEU A 547 36.00 -5.03 -10.64
N ARG A 548 36.51 -3.81 -10.45
CA ARG A 548 37.55 -3.24 -11.32
C ARG A 548 38.45 -2.31 -10.50
N LEU A 549 39.36 -2.92 -9.77
CA LEU A 549 40.68 -2.34 -9.53
C LEU A 549 41.72 -3.35 -10.04
N ASN A 550 42.71 -2.80 -10.74
CA ASN A 550 43.95 -3.41 -11.23
C ASN A 550 43.91 -4.09 -12.61
N SER A 551 44.05 -3.27 -13.65
CA SER A 551 44.98 -3.58 -14.74
C SER A 551 45.47 -2.29 -15.37
N ARG A 552 46.74 -1.97 -15.11
CA ARG A 552 47.51 -0.95 -15.82
C ARG A 552 47.58 -1.32 -17.30
N HIS A 553 47.16 -0.43 -18.19
CA HIS A 553 47.87 -0.25 -19.44
C HIS A 553 47.66 1.15 -20.02
N ARG A 554 48.78 1.81 -20.27
CA ARG A 554 48.94 3.04 -21.06
C ARG A 554 48.19 2.93 -22.39
N ASN A 555 47.54 4.01 -22.79
CA ASN A 555 47.81 4.65 -24.08
C ASN A 555 47.25 6.07 -24.11
N ASP A 556 48.15 6.98 -24.46
CA ASP A 556 47.91 8.38 -24.80
C ASP A 556 47.00 8.51 -26.02
N ARG A 557 46.05 9.45 -25.97
CA ARG A 557 45.80 10.37 -27.10
C ARG A 557 44.91 11.54 -26.69
N GLU A 558 45.47 12.73 -26.88
CA GLU A 558 44.83 14.04 -26.84
C GLU A 558 43.71 14.17 -27.88
N TYR A 559 42.60 14.81 -27.49
CA TYR A 559 42.02 16.04 -28.06
C TYR A 559 40.53 16.17 -27.66
N GLY A 560 40.10 17.38 -27.29
CA GLY A 560 38.73 17.83 -27.56
C GLY A 560 37.83 18.05 -26.34
N THR A 561 37.96 19.26 -25.79
CA THR A 561 36.98 20.06 -25.05
C THR A 561 35.48 19.76 -25.23
N GLY A 562 34.78 19.77 -24.08
CA GLY A 562 33.53 20.54 -23.93
C GLY A 562 32.21 19.78 -23.87
N SER A 563 31.67 19.56 -22.65
CA SER A 563 30.23 19.68 -22.39
C SER A 563 29.94 19.66 -20.89
N ARG A 564 29.52 20.81 -20.36
CA ARG A 564 28.83 20.92 -19.06
C ARG A 564 27.49 20.16 -19.17
N ARG A 565 27.31 19.10 -18.37
CA ARG A 565 25.99 18.59 -18.03
C ARG A 565 25.83 18.49 -16.52
N SER A 566 25.01 19.42 -16.03
CA SER A 566 24.14 19.38 -14.85
C SER A 566 24.21 18.06 -14.07
N GLY A 567 24.84 18.13 -12.89
CA GLY A 567 24.74 17.11 -11.86
C GLY A 567 23.32 17.08 -11.32
N SER A 568 22.60 16.02 -11.65
CA SER A 568 21.35 15.66 -10.99
C SER A 568 21.70 15.08 -9.62
N ASP A 569 21.67 15.92 -8.58
CA ASP A 569 21.72 15.51 -7.16
C ASP A 569 20.53 14.59 -6.87
N THR A 570 20.73 13.29 -7.09
CA THR A 570 19.75 12.26 -6.73
C THR A 570 20.15 11.71 -5.36
N ARG A 571 19.58 12.32 -4.33
CA ARG A 571 19.58 11.79 -2.96
C ARG A 571 18.88 10.43 -2.98
N ALA A 572 19.44 9.43 -2.29
CA ALA A 572 18.91 8.07 -2.32
C ALA A 572 17.48 8.04 -1.74
N HIS A 573 16.56 7.42 -2.48
CA HIS A 573 15.16 7.30 -2.07
C HIS A 573 15.03 6.38 -0.84
N PRO A 574 14.30 6.79 0.22
CA PRO A 574 14.21 6.04 1.48
C PRO A 574 13.51 4.68 1.35
N TYR A 575 12.73 4.45 0.28
CA TYR A 575 12.02 3.18 0.05
C TYR A 575 12.80 2.19 -0.84
N GLY A 576 14.09 2.40 -1.10
CA GLY A 576 14.84 1.60 -2.06
C GLY A 576 14.30 1.75 -3.50
N LYS A 577 14.87 1.01 -4.46
CA LYS A 577 14.46 1.04 -5.88
C LYS A 577 13.06 0.47 -6.06
N PHE A 578 12.03 1.27 -5.83
CA PHE A 578 10.69 1.02 -6.32
C PHE A 578 10.71 1.32 -7.82
N ASN A 579 11.03 0.31 -8.63
CA ASN A 579 10.78 0.38 -10.08
C ASN A 579 9.26 0.26 -10.27
N GLU A 580 8.56 1.39 -10.18
CA GLU A 580 7.44 1.56 -11.11
C GLU A 580 8.06 1.50 -12.50
N ASP A 581 7.55 0.63 -13.36
CA ASP A 581 7.80 0.64 -14.80
C ASP A 581 7.23 1.94 -15.41
N ARG A 582 7.81 3.09 -15.05
CA ARG A 582 7.68 4.32 -15.81
C ARG A 582 8.61 4.20 -17.00
N ARG A 583 8.17 3.47 -18.02
CA ARG A 583 8.54 3.81 -19.40
C ARG A 583 7.97 5.22 -19.64
N ARG A 584 8.78 6.24 -19.36
CA ARG A 584 8.52 7.60 -19.82
C ARG A 584 8.50 7.58 -21.35
N GLU A 585 7.32 7.83 -21.91
CA GLU A 585 7.20 8.43 -23.23
C GLU A 585 7.70 9.87 -23.15
N ASP A 586 8.89 10.11 -23.72
CA ASP A 586 9.35 11.46 -24.01
C ASP A 586 8.61 11.97 -25.27
N THR A 587 7.49 12.66 -25.08
CA THR A 587 6.92 13.51 -26.13
C THR A 587 7.55 14.91 -26.04
N SER A 588 8.70 15.10 -26.67
CA SER A 588 9.16 16.45 -27.06
C SER A 588 9.93 16.41 -28.37
N GLY A 589 9.20 16.29 -29.48
CA GLY A 589 9.73 16.50 -30.82
C GLY A 589 9.99 17.99 -31.07
N ARG A 590 11.22 18.46 -30.79
CA ARG A 590 11.74 19.70 -31.36
C ARG A 590 12.26 19.41 -32.77
N GLN A 591 11.41 19.54 -33.78
CA GLN A 591 11.83 19.52 -35.18
C GLN A 591 12.63 20.80 -35.50
N ARG A 592 13.94 20.63 -35.71
CA ARG A 592 14.78 21.61 -36.41
C ARG A 592 14.41 21.58 -37.89
N GLY A 593 14.03 22.73 -38.42
CA GLY A 593 13.73 22.92 -39.83
C GLY A 593 14.94 22.62 -40.73
N LYS A 594 14.69 21.84 -41.78
CA LYS A 594 15.44 21.93 -43.03
C LYS A 594 14.47 21.95 -44.20
N LYS A 595 14.68 22.99 -45.01
CA LYS A 595 13.93 23.43 -46.19
C LYS A 595 14.46 22.70 -47.44
N LYS A 596 13.55 22.19 -48.27
CA LYS A 596 13.61 21.83 -49.71
C LYS A 596 12.48 20.79 -49.93
N GLY A 597 11.54 20.85 -50.86
CA GLY A 597 11.21 21.69 -52.00
C GLY A 597 10.17 20.90 -52.84
N ASN A 598 9.14 21.59 -53.33
CA ASN A 598 8.15 21.19 -54.35
C ASN A 598 7.71 19.72 -54.50
N ARG A 599 6.41 19.46 -54.25
CA ARG A 599 5.48 19.08 -55.34
C ARG A 599 4.02 19.25 -54.92
N ASP A 600 3.31 19.82 -55.87
CA ASP A 600 1.90 20.17 -55.92
C ASP A 600 1.07 18.97 -56.37
N SER A 601 -0.04 18.66 -55.68
CA SER A 601 -1.20 17.94 -56.20
C SER A 601 -2.32 17.94 -55.15
N GLY A 602 -3.36 18.74 -55.40
CA GLY A 602 -4.40 19.07 -54.43
C GLY A 602 -5.57 18.11 -54.27
N LYS A 603 -6.49 18.52 -53.38
CA LYS A 603 -7.97 18.45 -53.43
C LYS A 603 -8.54 18.93 -52.08
N PRO A 604 -9.34 20.00 -52.00
CA PRO A 604 -10.04 20.40 -50.78
C PRO A 604 -11.36 19.63 -50.59
N SER A 605 -11.65 19.26 -49.34
CA SER A 605 -12.82 18.49 -48.91
C SER A 605 -14.13 19.29 -48.95
N ASN A 606 -15.17 18.72 -49.57
CA ASN A 606 -16.48 19.30 -49.90
C ASN A 606 -17.48 19.54 -48.73
N ARG A 607 -17.04 19.82 -47.50
CA ARG A 607 -17.97 19.81 -46.33
C ARG A 607 -18.38 21.17 -45.75
N ILE A 608 -17.92 22.28 -46.32
CA ILE A 608 -18.30 23.63 -45.87
C ILE A 608 -18.45 24.51 -47.11
N ARG A 609 -19.64 25.04 -47.37
CA ARG A 609 -19.87 26.11 -48.35
C ARG A 609 -20.22 27.39 -47.59
N VAL A 610 -19.44 28.43 -47.87
CA VAL A 610 -19.72 29.81 -47.46
C VAL A 610 -20.36 30.48 -48.66
N ASN A 611 -21.55 31.05 -48.47
CA ASN A 611 -22.23 31.82 -49.51
C ASN A 611 -21.57 33.19 -49.68
N SER A 612 -21.83 33.86 -50.81
CA SER A 612 -21.30 35.20 -51.11
C SER A 612 -21.80 36.32 -50.17
N ASP A 613 -22.77 36.02 -49.30
CA ASP A 613 -23.28 36.90 -48.24
C ASP A 613 -22.65 36.63 -46.86
N GLY A 614 -21.72 35.67 -46.76
CA GLY A 614 -21.02 35.31 -45.53
C GLY A 614 -21.72 34.26 -44.65
N SER A 615 -22.86 33.71 -45.08
CA SER A 615 -23.54 32.63 -44.35
C SER A 615 -22.92 31.24 -44.59
N ILE A 616 -22.93 30.36 -43.58
CA ILE A 616 -22.36 29.01 -43.63
C ILE A 616 -23.48 27.97 -43.47
N ASN A 617 -23.65 27.09 -44.45
CA ASN A 617 -24.59 25.96 -44.37
C ASN A 617 -23.87 24.66 -43.99
N ILE A 618 -24.26 24.05 -42.86
CA ILE A 618 -23.80 22.71 -42.44
C ILE A 618 -24.92 21.70 -42.76
N MET A 619 -24.72 20.82 -43.74
CA MET A 619 -25.67 19.73 -43.99
C MET A 619 -25.53 18.66 -42.90
N ARG A 620 -26.55 18.51 -42.03
CA ARG A 620 -26.77 17.32 -41.21
C ARG A 620 -27.47 16.26 -42.07
N SER A 621 -26.91 15.06 -42.12
CA SER A 621 -27.55 13.88 -42.71
C SER A 621 -28.59 13.33 -41.72
N GLU A 622 -29.88 13.49 -42.04
CA GLU A 622 -30.96 12.72 -41.44
C GLU A 622 -31.01 11.34 -42.09
N VAL A 623 -31.19 10.29 -41.28
CA VAL A 623 -31.61 8.96 -41.76
C VAL A 623 -32.90 8.62 -41.03
N ALA A 624 -33.91 8.34 -41.85
CA ALA A 624 -35.29 8.03 -41.52
C ALA A 624 -35.46 6.67 -40.81
N GLY A 625 -36.60 6.54 -40.12
CA GLY A 625 -37.05 5.32 -39.44
C GLY A 625 -37.91 4.39 -40.31
N GLU A 626 -38.25 3.26 -39.70
CA GLU A 626 -39.31 2.25 -40.00
C GLU A 626 -39.22 1.27 -38.80
N ARG A 627 -40.23 0.84 -38.04
CA ARG A 627 -41.71 0.81 -38.10
C ARG A 627 -42.29 1.00 -36.69
#